data_AF-A0A556MKA1-F1
#
_entry.id   AF-A0A556MKA1-F1
#
_cell.length_a   1.000
_cell.length_b   1.000
_cell.length_c   1.000
_cell.angle_alpha   90.00
_cell.angle_beta   90.00
_cell.angle_gamma   90.00
#
_symmetry.space_group_name_H-M   'P 1'
#
loop_
_entity.id
_entity.type
_entity.pdbx_description
1 polymer ?
#
loop_
_entity_poly.entity_id
_entity_poly.type
_entity_poly.pdbx_seq_one_letter_code
_entity_poly.pdbx_strand_id
1 'polypeptide(L)' 'MTTAVIREKLHDFIDIADEKKLEAIYSMIEDGVMENVGIWEDEEFLNELDRRMDELESGKVKGVTLEELKAKF' A
#
# COMPACT_ATOMS: atom_id res chain seq x y z
N MET A 1 -27.58 1.75 -13.78
CA MET A 1 -27.09 0.64 -12.93
C MET A 1 -26.48 1.27 -11.68
N THR A 2 -26.81 0.81 -10.48
CA THR A 2 -26.23 1.37 -9.26
C THR A 2 -24.83 0.79 -9.02
N THR A 3 -24.01 1.49 -8.26
CA THR A 3 -22.67 1.00 -7.88
C THR A 3 -22.73 -0.33 -7.12
N ALA A 4 -23.80 -0.56 -6.34
CA ALA A 4 -24.02 -1.84 -5.65
C ALA A 4 -24.18 -3.00 -6.65
N VAL A 5 -24.97 -2.80 -7.71
CA VAL A 5 -25.18 -3.82 -8.75
C VAL A 5 -23.90 -4.06 -9.57
N ILE A 6 -23.08 -3.02 -9.80
CA ILE A 6 -21.77 -3.19 -10.45
C ILE A 6 -20.85 -4.05 -9.58
N ARG A 7 -20.80 -3.78 -8.27
CA ARG A 7 -19.94 -4.51 -7.33
C ARG A 7 -20.31 -5.98 -7.24
N GLU A 8 -21.59 -6.28 -7.10
CA GLU A 8 -22.09 -7.66 -7.07
C GLU A 8 -21.68 -8.44 -8.33
N LYS A 9 -21.88 -7.85 -9.52
CA LYS A 9 -21.49 -8.48 -10.79
C LYS A 9 -19.99 -8.71 -10.94
N LEU A 10 -19.16 -7.82 -10.38
CA LEU A 10 -17.71 -8.01 -10.39
C LEU A 10 -17.28 -9.14 -9.47
N HIS A 11 -17.92 -9.29 -8.30
CA HIS A 11 -17.69 -10.44 -7.42
C HIS A 11 -18.08 -11.75 -8.10
N ASP A 12 -19.30 -11.82 -8.65
CA ASP A 12 -19.77 -13.01 -9.37
C ASP A 12 -18.83 -13.38 -10.53
N PHE A 13 -18.32 -12.38 -11.25
CA PHE A 13 -17.36 -12.59 -12.33
C PHE A 13 -16.04 -13.18 -11.83
N ILE A 14 -15.47 -12.63 -10.76
CA ILE A 14 -14.20 -13.10 -10.18
C ILE A 14 -14.32 -14.56 -9.73
N ASP A 15 -15.46 -14.95 -9.14
CA ASP A 15 -15.68 -16.29 -8.61
C ASP A 15 -15.72 -17.39 -9.68
N ILE A 16 -16.07 -17.04 -10.92
CA ILE A 16 -16.24 -18.01 -12.03
C ILE A 16 -15.22 -17.83 -13.17
N ALA A 17 -14.41 -16.77 -13.12
CA ALA A 17 -13.45 -16.46 -14.18
C ALA A 17 -12.32 -17.50 -14.22
N ASP A 18 -11.88 -17.83 -15.44
CA ASP A 18 -10.66 -18.60 -15.62
C ASP A 18 -9.43 -17.69 -15.40
N GLU A 19 -8.29 -18.34 -15.16
CA GLU A 19 -7.00 -17.69 -14.89
C GLU A 19 -6.66 -16.61 -15.93
N LYS A 20 -6.85 -16.90 -17.22
CA LYS A 20 -6.55 -15.97 -18.30
C LYS A 20 -7.40 -14.69 -18.25
N LYS A 21 -8.67 -14.81 -17.88
CA LYS A 21 -9.56 -13.65 -17.70
C LYS A 21 -9.20 -12.85 -16.45
N LEU A 22 -8.81 -13.53 -15.37
CA LEU A 22 -8.34 -12.86 -14.15
C LEU A 22 -7.05 -12.07 -14.40
N GLU A 23 -6.07 -12.66 -15.10
CA GLU A 23 -4.83 -11.98 -15.47
C GLU A 23 -5.08 -10.74 -16.33
N ALA A 24 -5.94 -10.86 -17.36
CA ALA A 24 -6.26 -9.74 -18.23
C ALA A 24 -6.91 -8.57 -17.45
N ILE A 25 -7.81 -8.88 -16.52
CA ILE A 25 -8.45 -7.86 -15.67
C ILE A 25 -7.45 -7.27 -14.68
N TYR A 26 -6.62 -8.10 -14.06
CA TYR A 26 -5.57 -7.64 -13.16
C TYR A 26 -4.64 -6.67 -13.86
N SER A 27 -4.11 -7.01 -15.05
CA SER A 27 -3.24 -6.09 -15.81
C SER A 27 -3.94 -4.78 -16.20
N MET A 28 -5.23 -4.82 -16.56
CA MET A 28 -5.99 -3.60 -16.86
C MET A 28 -6.23 -2.70 -15.64
N ILE A 29 -6.31 -3.30 -14.45
CA ILE A 29 -6.59 -2.62 -13.18
C ILE A 29 -5.29 -2.19 -12.50
N GLU A 30 -4.21 -2.96 -12.62
CA GLU A 30 -2.90 -2.68 -12.04
C GLU A 30 -2.39 -1.30 -12.48
N ASP A 31 -2.52 -0.98 -13.78
CA ASP A 31 -2.17 0.32 -14.34
C ASP A 31 -3.08 1.47 -13.83
N GLY A 32 -4.30 1.18 -13.35
CA GLY A 32 -5.30 2.17 -12.93
C GLY A 32 -5.63 2.21 -11.43
N VAL A 33 -5.19 1.24 -10.64
CA VAL A 33 -5.40 1.14 -9.17
C VAL A 33 -4.13 1.41 -8.40
N MET A 34 -2.96 1.37 -9.05
CA MET A 34 -1.76 2.04 -8.55
C MET A 34 -1.93 3.57 -8.46
N GLU A 35 -3.03 4.15 -8.97
CA GLU A 35 -3.51 5.49 -8.63
C GLU A 35 -4.10 5.62 -7.21
N ASN A 36 -3.88 4.65 -6.32
CA ASN A 36 -3.60 5.07 -4.96
C ASN A 36 -2.23 5.73 -5.01
N VAL A 37 -2.23 7.05 -5.31
CA VAL A 37 -1.19 8.02 -4.97
C VAL A 37 -0.98 7.86 -3.47
N GLY A 38 -0.26 6.80 -3.14
CA GLY A 38 -0.03 6.35 -1.81
C GLY A 38 0.86 7.40 -1.18
N ILE A 39 0.88 7.44 0.13
CA ILE A 39 1.83 8.24 0.90
C ILE A 39 3.30 8.13 0.40
N TRP A 40 3.61 7.11 -0.42
CA TRP A 40 4.85 6.88 -1.14
C TRP A 40 5.13 7.77 -2.37
N GLU A 41 4.18 8.61 -2.79
CA GLU A 41 4.37 9.64 -3.82
C GLU A 41 4.36 11.06 -3.23
N ASP A 42 4.11 11.19 -1.91
CA ASP A 42 4.14 12.46 -1.20
C ASP A 42 5.59 12.84 -0.85
N GLU A 43 6.15 13.81 -1.59
CA GLU A 43 7.51 14.30 -1.38
C GLU A 43 7.75 14.81 0.05
N GLU A 44 6.78 15.44 0.71
CA GLU A 44 6.96 15.93 2.08
C GLU A 44 7.10 14.76 3.05
N PHE A 45 6.28 13.72 2.89
CA PHE A 45 6.38 12.50 3.67
C PHE A 45 7.70 11.76 3.44
N LEU A 46 8.13 11.61 2.19
CA LEU A 46 9.39 10.95 1.84
C LEU A 46 10.59 11.71 2.42
N ASN A 47 10.62 13.05 2.30
CA ASN A 47 11.67 13.88 2.88
C ASN A 47 11.73 13.79 4.40
N GLU A 48 10.58 13.69 5.08
CA GLU A 48 10.53 13.47 6.53
C GLU A 48 11.07 12.09 6.93
N LEU A 49 10.77 11.04 6.15
CA LEU A 49 11.32 9.70 6.37
C LEU A 49 12.85 9.69 6.20
N ASP A 50 13.35 10.26 5.10
CA ASP A 50 14.79 10.36 4.83
C ASP A 50 15.50 11.12 5.95
N ARG A 51 14.94 12.26 6.38
CA ARG A 51 15.49 13.02 7.52
C ARG A 51 15.56 12.14 8.77
N ARG A 52 14.51 11.40 9.12
CA ARG A 52 14.49 10.55 10.33
C ARG A 52 15.52 9.43 10.26
N MET A 53 15.70 8.84 9.07
CA MET A 53 16.71 7.82 8.85
C MET A 53 18.13 8.39 9.00
N ASP A 54 18.42 9.55 8.41
CA ASP A 54 19.70 10.23 8.56
C ASP A 54 19.99 10.58 10.03
N GLU A 55 19.00 11.05 10.77
CA GLU A 55 19.15 11.36 12.20
C GLU A 55 19.44 10.08 13.02
N LEU A 56 18.86 8.95 12.64
CA LEU A 56 19.10 7.67 13.30
C LEU A 56 20.50 7.12 12.97
N GLU A 57 20.90 7.14 11.69
CA GLU A 57 22.18 6.63 11.21
C GLU A 57 23.36 7.48 11.71
N SER A 58 23.19 8.80 11.73
CA SER A 58 24.19 9.71 12.32
C SER A 58 24.29 9.59 13.85
N GLY A 59 23.36 8.88 14.49
CA GLY A 59 23.28 8.76 15.95
C GLY A 59 22.79 10.05 16.64
N LYS A 60 22.27 11.02 15.88
CA LYS A 60 21.65 12.24 16.43
C LYS A 60 20.42 11.90 17.26
N VAL A 61 19.64 10.91 16.83
CA VAL A 61 18.56 10.31 17.62
C VAL A 61 18.90 8.87 17.98
N LYS A 62 18.56 8.46 19.21
CA LYS A 62 18.77 7.09 19.67
C LYS A 62 17.56 6.23 19.31
N GLY A 63 17.75 5.25 18.43
CA GLY A 63 16.78 4.18 18.22
C GLY A 63 16.65 3.28 19.44
N VAL A 64 15.53 2.57 19.54
CA VAL A 64 15.33 1.50 20.52
C VAL A 64 15.14 0.19 19.80
N THR A 65 15.59 -0.91 20.40
CA THR A 65 15.29 -2.24 19.85
C THR A 65 13.81 -2.57 20.05
N LEU A 66 13.33 -3.59 19.34
CA LEU A 66 11.96 -4.05 19.48
C LEU A 66 11.69 -4.59 20.90
N GLU A 67 12.69 -5.21 21.52
CA GLU A 67 12.63 -5.70 22.90
C GLU A 67 12.52 -4.54 23.90
N GLU A 68 13.35 -3.51 23.73
CA GLU A 68 13.31 -2.29 24.55
C GLU A 68 11.96 -1.56 24.42
N LEU A 69 11.39 -1.53 23.21
CA LEU A 69 10.07 -0.98 22.96
C LEU A 69 8.98 -1.79 23.66
N LYS A 70 8.99 -3.11 23.50
CA LYS A 70 8.00 -4.01 24.12
C LYS A 70 8.05 -3.97 25.64
N ALA A 71 9.22 -3.76 26.24
CA ALA A 71 9.35 -3.65 27.69
C ALA A 71 8.72 -2.37 28.29
N LYS A 72 8.33 -1.39 27.44
CA LYS A 72 7.67 -0.15 27.87
C LYS A 72 6.13 -0.22 27.90
N PHE A 73 5.55 -1.33 27.45
CA PHE A 73 4.10 -1.56 27.37
C PHE A 73 3.74 -2.90 28.02
#